data_AF-A0A0D2RW95-F1
#
_entry.id   AF-A0A0D2RW95-F1
#
_cell.length_a   1.000
_cell.length_b   1.000
_cell.length_c   1.000
_cell.angle_alpha   90.00
_cell.angle_beta   90.00
_cell.angle_gamma   90.00
#
_symmetry.space_group_name_H-M   'P 1'
#
loop_
_entity.id
_entity.type
_entity.pdbx_description
1 polymer ?
#
loop_
_entity_poly.entity_id
_entity_poly.type
_entity_poly.pdbx_seq_one_letter_code
_entity_poly.pdbx_strand_id
1 'polypeptide(L)'
;MAEGAGEEKKKFSIWDLPVPMGQLPPHLELQRSRVSCNKDAPIHTESIQYSGAYASMGIDNSSRLDRFSNNFRVEVVRLNEDDMEFDMIACYHMLAMLACSTLSLPTMAIEKVLIANNTSIIQDEVLAHRLGLVPIRVDPRLFDYLSENDQRNEKNTIGIETPCSEIELEAHAAKGIGKTHAKWSPVAIAWYRMLPEVVLLEDIEYDLAEELKSKCPVNVFDIEDLGKGRRRATVARPRACTLCRECIRGDDWEKRVALRRVKDHFICK
;
A
#
# COMPACT_ATOMS: atom_id res chain seq x y z
N MET A 1 -9.57 -64.71 38.05
CA MET A 1 -8.44 -64.02 37.39
C MET A 1 -8.99 -63.45 36.10
N ALA A 2 -9.35 -62.16 36.10
CA ALA A 2 -9.87 -61.46 34.93
C ALA A 2 -8.74 -60.58 34.40
N GLU A 3 -8.32 -60.86 33.17
CA GLU A 3 -7.23 -60.15 32.49
C GLU A 3 -7.65 -58.74 32.07
N GLY A 4 -6.67 -57.83 32.10
CA GLY A 4 -6.85 -56.38 32.12
C GLY A 4 -7.33 -55.76 30.82
N ALA A 5 -8.21 -54.76 30.98
CA ALA A 5 -8.57 -53.81 29.93
C ALA A 5 -7.41 -52.81 29.74
N GLY A 6 -6.85 -52.77 28.53
CA GLY A 6 -5.89 -51.76 28.12
C GLY A 6 -6.54 -50.38 28.03
N GLU A 7 -5.96 -49.40 28.71
CA GLU A 7 -6.33 -47.98 28.56
C GLU A 7 -5.88 -47.46 27.19
N GLU A 8 -6.84 -47.20 26.30
CA GLU A 8 -6.61 -46.42 25.09
C GLU A 8 -6.23 -44.98 25.46
N LYS A 9 -5.01 -44.57 25.12
CA LYS A 9 -4.59 -43.16 25.18
C LYS A 9 -5.44 -42.36 24.18
N LYS A 10 -6.48 -41.69 24.67
CA LYS A 10 -7.24 -40.70 23.89
C LYS A 10 -6.28 -39.65 23.34
N LYS A 11 -6.20 -39.54 22.01
CA LYS A 11 -5.54 -38.42 21.32
C LYS A 11 -6.30 -37.15 21.70
N PHE A 12 -5.77 -36.36 22.62
CA PHE A 12 -6.28 -35.02 22.89
C PHE A 12 -6.06 -34.19 21.63
N SER A 13 -7.17 -33.77 21.01
CA SER A 13 -7.11 -32.84 19.90
C SER A 13 -6.90 -31.43 20.47
N ILE A 14 -6.09 -30.61 19.78
CA ILE A 14 -5.89 -29.20 20.16
C ILE A 14 -7.19 -28.38 20.13
N TRP A 15 -8.26 -28.97 19.59
CA TRP A 15 -9.60 -28.40 19.42
C TRP A 15 -10.50 -28.54 20.66
N ASP A 16 -10.12 -29.40 21.63
CA ASP A 16 -10.93 -29.68 22.83
C ASP A 16 -10.52 -28.83 24.06
N LEU A 17 -9.63 -27.86 23.89
CA LEU A 17 -9.23 -26.98 24.99
C LEU A 17 -10.23 -25.84 25.18
N PRO A 18 -10.70 -25.57 26.41
CA PRO A 18 -11.54 -24.42 26.69
C PRO A 18 -10.74 -23.14 26.41
N VAL A 19 -11.23 -22.34 25.47
CA VAL A 19 -10.61 -21.06 25.11
C VAL A 19 -10.82 -20.08 26.28
N PRO A 20 -9.77 -19.45 26.83
CA PRO A 20 -9.92 -18.44 27.86
C PRO A 20 -10.81 -17.29 27.36
N MET A 21 -11.82 -16.89 28.14
CA MET A 21 -12.67 -15.75 27.79
C MET A 21 -11.80 -14.49 27.62
N GLY A 22 -11.92 -13.82 26.47
CA GLY A 22 -11.17 -12.60 26.14
C GLY A 22 -10.01 -12.76 25.15
N GLN A 23 -9.63 -13.98 24.73
CA GLN A 23 -8.66 -14.21 23.65
C GLN A 23 -9.28 -15.00 22.49
N LEU A 24 -9.00 -14.58 21.25
CA LEU A 24 -9.42 -15.35 20.08
C LEU A 24 -8.58 -16.63 19.97
N PRO A 25 -9.20 -17.75 19.53
CA PRO A 25 -8.46 -18.88 18.99
C PRO A 25 -7.44 -18.44 17.92
N PRO A 26 -6.28 -19.09 17.82
CA PRO A 26 -5.21 -18.66 16.90
C PRO A 26 -5.65 -18.51 15.44
N HIS A 27 -6.56 -19.36 14.96
CA HIS A 27 -7.07 -19.31 13.60
C HIS A 27 -7.97 -18.08 13.35
N LEU A 28 -8.78 -17.67 14.33
CA LEU A 28 -9.62 -16.46 14.23
C LEU A 28 -8.79 -15.19 14.37
N GLU A 29 -7.77 -15.18 15.23
CA GLU A 29 -6.85 -14.04 15.32
C GLU A 29 -6.08 -13.85 14.02
N LEU A 30 -5.67 -14.95 13.38
CA LEU A 30 -5.02 -14.92 12.07
C LEU A 30 -5.97 -14.39 10.98
N GLN A 31 -7.23 -14.83 10.96
CA GLN A 31 -8.25 -14.28 10.06
C GLN A 31 -8.51 -12.79 10.32
N ARG A 32 -8.51 -12.36 11.59
CA ARG A 32 -8.73 -10.96 11.96
C ARG A 32 -7.58 -10.05 11.53
N SER A 33 -6.33 -10.47 11.73
CA SER A 33 -5.14 -9.61 11.64
C SER A 33 -4.36 -9.73 10.32
N ARG A 34 -4.53 -10.83 9.57
CA ARG A 34 -3.77 -11.12 8.34
C ARG A 34 -4.67 -11.43 7.16
N VAL A 35 -4.19 -11.04 5.97
CA VAL A 35 -4.71 -11.55 4.69
C VAL A 35 -3.76 -12.64 4.22
N SER A 36 -4.23 -13.88 4.06
CA SER A 36 -3.36 -14.96 3.56
C SER A 36 -3.38 -14.97 2.04
N CYS A 37 -2.22 -15.11 1.42
CA CYS A 37 -2.03 -15.11 -0.03
C CYS A 37 -1.74 -16.53 -0.51
N ASN A 38 -2.78 -17.31 -0.80
CA ASN A 38 -2.63 -18.67 -1.33
C ASN A 38 -2.35 -18.65 -2.83
N LYS A 39 -2.06 -19.83 -3.40
CA LYS A 39 -1.78 -20.03 -4.84
C LYS A 39 -2.93 -19.53 -5.71
N ASP A 40 -4.15 -19.98 -5.40
CA ASP A 40 -5.35 -19.63 -6.16
C ASP A 40 -5.76 -18.18 -5.90
N ALA A 41 -6.17 -17.87 -4.68
CA ALA A 41 -6.71 -16.56 -4.31
C ALA A 41 -6.30 -16.13 -2.89
N PRO A 42 -6.24 -14.81 -2.63
CA PRO A 42 -6.16 -14.31 -1.27
C PRO A 42 -7.42 -14.65 -0.47
N ILE A 43 -7.25 -15.00 0.80
CA ILE A 43 -8.35 -15.27 1.74
C ILE A 43 -8.31 -14.26 2.90
N HIS A 44 -9.45 -14.09 3.57
CA HIS A 44 -9.64 -13.15 4.68
C HIS A 44 -9.37 -11.70 4.26
N THR A 45 -9.89 -11.26 3.12
CA THR A 45 -9.70 -9.88 2.64
C THR A 45 -10.55 -8.88 3.40
N GLU A 46 -11.64 -9.32 4.05
CA GLU A 46 -12.49 -8.44 4.85
C GLU A 46 -11.85 -7.98 6.18
N SER A 47 -12.15 -6.74 6.59
CA SER A 47 -11.82 -6.23 7.92
C SER A 47 -12.96 -6.51 8.90
N ILE A 48 -12.72 -7.36 9.89
CA ILE A 48 -13.71 -7.74 10.91
C ILE A 48 -13.48 -6.89 12.19
N GLN A 49 -13.70 -5.58 12.09
CA GLN A 49 -13.40 -4.61 13.16
C GLN A 49 -14.65 -3.87 13.68
N TYR A 50 -15.86 -4.33 13.34
CA TYR A 50 -17.10 -3.74 13.85
C TYR A 50 -17.32 -4.13 15.33
N SER A 51 -18.03 -3.30 16.08
CA SER A 51 -18.17 -3.43 17.54
C SER A 51 -18.77 -4.78 18.00
N GLY A 52 -19.64 -5.40 17.20
CA GLY A 52 -20.27 -6.68 17.52
C GLY A 52 -19.41 -7.89 17.18
N ALA A 53 -18.30 -7.72 16.46
CA ALA A 53 -17.43 -8.81 16.07
C ALA A 53 -16.84 -9.47 17.31
N TYR A 54 -16.99 -10.79 17.44
CA TYR A 54 -16.46 -11.58 18.56
C TYR A 54 -16.97 -11.16 19.95
N ALA A 55 -18.10 -10.44 20.02
CA ALA A 55 -18.72 -10.06 21.29
C ALA A 55 -19.10 -11.28 22.14
N SER A 56 -19.49 -12.38 21.51
CA SER A 56 -19.76 -13.68 22.16
C SER A 56 -18.53 -14.31 22.81
N MET A 57 -17.32 -13.93 22.38
CA MET A 57 -16.04 -14.36 22.95
C MET A 57 -15.48 -13.35 23.97
N GLY A 58 -16.25 -12.30 24.31
CA GLY A 58 -15.88 -11.29 25.29
C GLY A 58 -14.90 -10.23 24.78
N ILE A 59 -14.77 -10.06 23.46
CA ILE A 59 -13.82 -9.12 22.87
C ILE A 59 -14.52 -7.81 22.54
N ASP A 60 -14.01 -6.72 23.13
CA ASP A 60 -14.46 -5.37 22.82
C ASP A 60 -13.65 -4.80 21.64
N ASN A 61 -14.30 -4.75 20.47
CA ASN A 61 -13.80 -4.11 19.25
C ASN A 61 -14.36 -2.69 19.04
N SER A 62 -14.97 -2.07 20.07
CA SER A 62 -15.44 -0.69 19.96
C SER A 62 -14.29 0.26 19.60
N SER A 63 -14.55 1.15 18.63
CA SER A 63 -13.57 2.12 18.15
C SER A 63 -13.43 3.26 19.16
N ARG A 64 -12.52 3.11 20.12
CA ARG A 64 -12.17 4.16 21.08
C ARG A 64 -11.04 5.02 20.52
N LEU A 65 -11.25 6.33 20.50
CA LEU A 65 -10.28 7.30 19.97
C LEU A 65 -8.93 7.21 20.73
N ASP A 66 -8.97 7.01 22.05
CA ASP A 66 -7.77 6.88 22.88
C ASP A 66 -6.92 5.66 22.47
N ARG A 67 -7.58 4.54 22.15
CA ARG A 67 -6.90 3.32 21.71
C ARG A 67 -6.25 3.52 20.35
N PHE A 68 -6.94 4.22 19.44
CA PHE A 68 -6.40 4.55 18.13
C PHE A 68 -5.20 5.49 18.24
N SER A 69 -5.32 6.58 19.00
CA SER A 69 -4.26 7.58 19.19
C SER A 69 -2.97 6.98 19.77
N ASN A 70 -3.10 6.08 20.75
CA ASN A 70 -1.93 5.44 21.38
C ASN A 70 -1.22 4.41 20.48
N ASN A 71 -1.95 3.82 19.54
CA ASN A 71 -1.43 2.75 18.68
C ASN A 71 -0.98 3.25 17.31
N PHE A 72 -1.64 4.29 16.78
CA PHE A 72 -1.37 4.83 15.46
C PHE A 72 0.03 5.46 15.41
N ARG A 73 0.84 5.02 14.45
CA ARG A 73 2.21 5.51 14.26
C ARG A 73 2.47 5.70 12.77
N VAL A 74 3.25 6.73 12.46
CA VAL A 74 3.74 7.00 11.11
C VAL A 74 5.26 7.01 11.14
N GLU A 75 5.87 6.19 10.30
CA GLU A 75 7.32 6.07 10.20
C GLU A 75 7.76 6.44 8.79
N VAL A 76 8.55 7.51 8.64
CA VAL A 76 9.09 7.91 7.34
C VAL A 76 10.34 7.10 7.06
N VAL A 77 10.28 6.24 6.05
CA VAL A 77 11.40 5.35 5.68
C VAL A 77 12.35 6.07 4.73
N ARG A 78 11.80 6.85 3.79
CA ARG A 78 12.60 7.58 2.80
C ARG A 78 11.92 8.91 2.44
N LEU A 79 12.73 9.97 2.39
CA LEU A 79 12.28 11.28 1.97
C LEU A 79 13.32 11.87 1.02
N ASN A 80 12.93 12.00 -0.26
CA ASN A 80 13.67 12.67 -1.31
C ASN A 80 12.89 13.92 -1.75
N GLU A 81 13.46 14.71 -2.67
CA GLU A 81 12.80 15.93 -3.20
C GLU A 81 11.50 15.60 -3.94
N ASP A 82 11.49 14.53 -4.74
CA ASP A 82 10.35 14.13 -5.57
C ASP A 82 9.56 12.91 -5.04
N ASP A 83 10.18 12.14 -4.15
CA ASP A 83 9.71 10.80 -3.73
C ASP A 83 9.62 10.73 -2.20
N MET A 84 8.49 10.26 -1.66
CA MET A 84 8.33 9.99 -0.22
C MET A 84 7.85 8.55 -0.02
N GLU A 85 8.43 7.84 0.94
CA GLU A 85 7.94 6.53 1.38
C GLU A 85 7.76 6.55 2.89
N PHE A 86 6.55 6.23 3.35
CA PHE A 86 6.22 6.21 4.76
C PHE A 86 5.27 5.07 5.09
N ASP A 87 5.38 4.58 6.32
CA ASP A 87 4.54 3.52 6.85
C ASP A 87 3.47 4.09 7.76
N MET A 88 2.25 3.59 7.61
CA MET A 88 1.13 3.85 8.51
C MET A 88 0.82 2.56 9.28
N ILE A 89 1.11 2.56 10.58
CA ILE A 89 0.95 1.42 11.49
C ILE A 89 -0.29 1.65 12.36
N ALA A 90 -1.05 0.58 12.60
CA ALA A 90 -2.32 0.59 13.33
C ALA A 90 -3.37 1.51 12.69
N CYS A 91 -3.41 1.52 11.36
CA CYS A 91 -4.33 2.33 10.56
C CYS A 91 -5.44 1.46 9.95
N TYR A 92 -6.62 2.05 9.71
CA TYR A 92 -7.69 1.42 8.95
C TYR A 92 -7.45 1.59 7.44
N HIS A 93 -7.83 0.59 6.63
CA HIS A 93 -7.74 0.64 5.16
C HIS A 93 -8.32 1.94 4.55
N MET A 94 -9.47 2.40 5.04
CA MET A 94 -10.13 3.61 4.53
C MET A 94 -9.29 4.87 4.74
N LEU A 95 -8.57 4.96 5.87
CA LEU A 95 -7.73 6.12 6.19
C LEU A 95 -6.45 6.12 5.35
N ALA A 96 -5.84 4.95 5.12
CA ALA A 96 -4.69 4.83 4.22
C ALA A 96 -5.05 5.24 2.78
N MET A 97 -6.24 4.82 2.30
CA MET A 97 -6.75 5.23 1.00
C MET A 97 -6.98 6.74 0.91
N LEU A 98 -7.56 7.34 1.94
CA LEU A 98 -7.77 8.80 1.99
C LEU A 98 -6.42 9.55 1.99
N ALA A 99 -5.43 9.07 2.74
CA ALA A 99 -4.10 9.67 2.79
C ALA A 99 -3.37 9.63 1.44
N CYS A 100 -3.54 8.56 0.67
CA CYS A 100 -2.98 8.47 -0.69
C CYS A 100 -3.85 9.15 -1.76
N SER A 101 -5.05 9.62 -1.42
CA SER A 101 -5.96 10.29 -2.35
C SER A 101 -5.53 11.73 -2.56
N THR A 102 -4.71 11.96 -3.57
CA THR A 102 -4.18 13.28 -3.95
C THR A 102 -5.09 14.05 -4.90
N LEU A 103 -6.16 13.42 -5.39
CA LEU A 103 -7.06 14.02 -6.38
C LEU A 103 -7.84 15.23 -5.86
N SER A 104 -7.95 15.41 -4.56
CA SER A 104 -8.63 16.55 -3.91
C SER A 104 -7.69 17.73 -3.63
N LEU A 105 -6.38 17.55 -3.81
CA LEU A 105 -5.41 18.60 -3.54
C LEU A 105 -5.34 19.57 -4.72
N PRO A 106 -5.44 20.89 -4.47
CA PRO A 106 -5.39 21.87 -5.54
C PRO A 106 -3.96 22.07 -6.05
N THR A 107 -3.84 22.31 -7.36
CA THR A 107 -2.58 22.69 -8.03
C THR A 107 -2.81 23.79 -9.05
N MET A 108 -1.73 24.39 -9.54
CA MET A 108 -1.75 25.35 -10.64
C MET A 108 -1.38 24.64 -11.94
N ALA A 109 -2.20 24.78 -12.98
CA ALA A 109 -1.91 24.26 -14.31
C ALA A 109 -2.45 25.20 -15.39
N ILE A 110 -1.89 25.11 -16.60
CA ILE A 110 -2.32 25.93 -17.74
C ILE A 110 -3.74 25.55 -18.16
N GLU A 111 -4.62 26.54 -18.22
CA GLU A 111 -6.02 26.35 -18.59
C GLU A 111 -6.36 26.96 -19.93
N LYS A 112 -5.95 28.20 -20.18
CA LYS A 112 -6.20 28.85 -21.47
C LYS A 112 -4.88 29.23 -22.12
N VAL A 113 -4.78 29.01 -23.43
CA VAL A 113 -3.65 29.41 -24.25
C VAL A 113 -4.20 30.28 -25.37
N LEU A 114 -3.73 31.51 -25.45
CA LEU A 114 -4.05 32.47 -26.50
C LEU A 114 -2.88 32.46 -27.48
N ILE A 115 -3.12 32.04 -28.71
CA ILE A 115 -2.08 31.95 -29.74
C ILE A 115 -2.29 33.14 -30.68
N ALA A 116 -1.26 33.98 -30.81
CA ALA A 116 -1.26 35.12 -31.73
C ALA A 116 -0.77 34.70 -33.12
N ASN A 117 0.30 33.90 -33.17
CA ASN A 117 0.86 33.37 -34.41
C ASN A 117 1.47 31.99 -34.16
N ASN A 118 1.10 31.00 -34.97
CA ASN A 118 1.72 29.68 -34.99
C ASN A 118 2.03 29.30 -36.44
N THR A 119 3.30 29.38 -36.82
CA THR A 119 3.78 28.94 -38.14
C THR A 119 4.30 27.50 -38.14
N SER A 120 4.15 26.78 -37.01
CA SER A 120 4.62 25.41 -36.88
C SER A 120 3.68 24.40 -37.54
N ILE A 121 4.15 23.16 -37.70
CA ILE A 121 3.35 22.05 -38.24
C ILE A 121 2.38 21.51 -37.17
N ILE A 122 2.60 21.84 -35.89
CA ILE A 122 1.76 21.36 -34.79
C ILE A 122 0.49 22.20 -34.75
N GLN A 123 -0.65 21.51 -34.76
CA GLN A 123 -1.96 22.13 -34.61
C GLN A 123 -2.10 22.81 -33.25
N ASP A 124 -2.77 23.96 -33.23
CA ASP A 124 -2.96 24.81 -32.05
C ASP A 124 -3.55 24.04 -30.87
N GLU A 125 -4.54 23.18 -31.11
CA GLU A 125 -5.21 22.40 -30.07
C GLU A 125 -4.25 21.37 -29.45
N VAL A 126 -3.41 20.75 -30.28
CA VAL A 126 -2.42 19.77 -29.82
C VAL A 126 -1.33 20.47 -29.01
N LEU A 127 -0.87 21.63 -29.47
CA LEU A 127 0.11 22.44 -28.76
C LEU A 127 -0.44 22.89 -27.39
N ALA A 128 -1.66 23.44 -27.35
CA ALA A 128 -2.31 23.88 -26.13
C ALA A 128 -2.53 22.72 -25.14
N HIS A 129 -2.95 21.54 -25.64
CA HIS A 129 -3.11 20.36 -24.79
C HIS A 129 -1.78 19.91 -24.15
N ARG A 130 -0.68 19.94 -24.91
CA ARG A 130 0.65 19.59 -24.39
C ARG A 130 1.14 20.59 -23.34
N LEU A 131 0.95 21.89 -23.60
CA LEU A 131 1.27 22.94 -22.62
C LEU A 131 0.44 22.78 -21.34
N GLY A 132 -0.83 22.38 -21.46
CA GLY A 132 -1.72 22.07 -20.35
C GLY A 132 -1.20 21.00 -19.39
N LEU A 133 -0.36 20.07 -19.86
CA LEU A 133 0.21 18.97 -19.06
C LEU A 133 1.57 19.29 -18.43
N VAL A 134 2.15 20.46 -18.71
CA VAL A 134 3.43 20.86 -18.11
C VAL A 134 3.18 21.30 -16.67
N PRO A 135 3.78 20.63 -15.66
CA PRO A 135 3.63 21.04 -14.27
C PRO A 135 4.38 22.35 -14.02
N ILE A 136 3.72 23.28 -13.33
CA ILE A 136 4.30 24.58 -12.97
C ILE A 136 4.68 24.54 -11.48
N ARG A 137 5.94 24.91 -11.17
CA ARG A 137 6.43 24.99 -9.79
C ARG A 137 5.94 26.27 -9.11
N VAL A 138 4.71 26.24 -8.62
CA VAL A 138 4.06 27.36 -7.91
C VAL A 138 3.29 26.82 -6.71
N ASP A 139 3.30 27.55 -5.59
CA ASP A 139 2.47 27.21 -4.44
C ASP A 139 0.99 27.58 -4.70
N PRO A 140 0.08 26.60 -4.81
CA PRO A 140 -1.34 26.85 -5.08
C PRO A 140 -2.07 27.52 -3.91
N ARG A 141 -1.46 27.61 -2.72
CA ARG A 141 -2.08 28.24 -1.54
C ARG A 141 -2.10 29.76 -1.63
N LEU A 142 -1.24 30.34 -2.45
CA LEU A 142 -1.16 31.80 -2.66
C LEU A 142 -2.24 32.34 -3.60
N PHE A 143 -2.94 31.45 -4.31
CA PHE A 143 -3.92 31.80 -5.34
C PHE A 143 -5.33 31.37 -4.95
N ASP A 144 -6.30 32.19 -5.35
CA ASP A 144 -7.72 31.89 -5.18
C ASP A 144 -8.29 31.14 -6.41
N TYR A 145 -9.45 30.51 -6.22
CA TYR A 145 -10.16 29.87 -7.33
C TYR A 145 -10.82 30.91 -8.22
N LEU A 146 -10.79 30.68 -9.53
CA LEU A 146 -11.50 31.51 -10.49
C LEU A 146 -13.01 31.22 -10.42
N SER A 147 -13.82 32.26 -10.17
CA SER A 147 -15.28 32.15 -10.31
C SER A 147 -15.73 32.58 -11.71
N GLU A 148 -16.91 32.15 -12.16
CA GLU A 148 -17.40 32.39 -13.53
C GLU A 148 -17.50 33.88 -13.91
N ASN A 149 -17.68 34.76 -12.91
CA ASN A 149 -17.80 36.21 -13.09
C ASN A 149 -16.52 36.96 -12.76
N ASP A 150 -15.46 36.29 -12.30
CA ASP A 150 -14.25 36.98 -11.87
C ASP A 150 -13.37 37.33 -13.07
N GLN A 151 -12.79 38.54 -13.01
CA GLN A 151 -11.78 38.93 -13.97
C GLN A 151 -10.44 38.30 -13.58
N ARG A 152 -9.60 38.07 -14.58
CA ARG A 152 -8.28 37.52 -14.36
C ARG A 152 -7.41 38.58 -13.72
N ASN A 153 -7.03 38.32 -12.48
CA ASN A 153 -6.20 39.18 -11.67
C ASN A 153 -4.90 38.46 -11.29
N GLU A 154 -3.90 39.22 -10.85
CA GLU A 154 -2.61 38.70 -10.37
C GLU A 154 -2.74 37.69 -9.22
N LYS A 155 -3.87 37.73 -8.50
CA LYS A 155 -4.19 36.81 -7.39
C LYS A 155 -4.76 35.46 -7.83
N ASN A 156 -5.24 35.36 -9.07
CA ASN A 156 -6.01 34.20 -9.54
C ASN A 156 -5.32 33.49 -10.71
N THR A 157 -4.49 34.18 -11.47
CA THR A 157 -3.96 33.68 -12.74
C THR A 157 -2.51 34.07 -12.92
N ILE A 158 -1.71 33.15 -13.45
CA ILE A 158 -0.34 33.41 -13.87
C ILE A 158 -0.31 33.47 -15.40
N GLY A 159 0.13 34.60 -15.94
CA GLY A 159 0.42 34.76 -17.36
C GLY A 159 1.83 34.29 -17.68
N ILE A 160 1.96 33.47 -18.72
CA ILE A 160 3.24 33.00 -19.27
C ILE A 160 3.26 33.40 -20.73
N GLU A 161 4.19 34.29 -21.09
CA GLU A 161 4.40 34.74 -22.46
C GLU A 161 5.66 34.08 -23.03
N THR A 162 5.60 33.61 -24.28
CA THR A 162 6.77 33.07 -24.97
C THR A 162 7.11 33.95 -26.19
N PRO A 163 8.21 34.72 -26.14
CA PRO A 163 8.64 35.54 -27.28
C PRO A 163 9.51 34.69 -28.22
N CYS A 164 8.88 33.79 -28.98
CA CYS A 164 9.53 33.05 -30.05
C CYS A 164 9.03 33.54 -31.40
N SER A 165 9.94 33.76 -32.35
CA SER A 165 9.61 34.28 -33.69
C SER A 165 8.69 33.36 -34.52
N GLU A 166 8.63 32.07 -34.19
CA GLU A 166 7.80 31.08 -34.89
C GLU A 166 6.48 30.75 -34.18
N ILE A 167 6.42 30.98 -32.86
CA ILE A 167 5.26 30.68 -32.02
C ILE A 167 5.11 31.79 -30.98
N GLU A 168 4.09 32.62 -31.16
CA GLU A 168 3.72 33.68 -30.25
C GLU A 168 2.42 33.28 -29.53
N LEU A 169 2.53 33.05 -28.23
CA LEU A 169 1.39 32.68 -27.38
C LEU A 169 1.50 33.26 -25.96
N GLU A 170 0.35 33.37 -25.34
CA GLU A 170 0.15 33.75 -23.94
C GLU A 170 -0.67 32.65 -23.26
N ALA A 171 -0.12 32.04 -22.22
CA ALA A 171 -0.77 30.98 -21.46
C ALA A 171 -1.17 31.46 -20.07
N HIS A 172 -2.38 31.11 -19.64
CA HIS A 172 -2.96 31.46 -18.35
C HIS A 172 -3.11 30.21 -17.49
N ALA A 173 -2.35 30.15 -16.40
CA ALA A 173 -2.46 29.09 -15.40
C ALA A 173 -3.45 29.45 -14.30
N ALA A 174 -4.30 28.51 -13.95
CA ALA A 174 -5.33 28.67 -12.93
C ALA A 174 -5.33 27.50 -11.95
N LYS A 175 -5.86 27.77 -10.76
CA LYS A 175 -5.99 26.79 -9.68
C LYS A 175 -7.12 25.82 -9.98
N GLY A 176 -6.82 24.53 -9.89
CA GLY A 176 -7.80 23.47 -10.12
C GLY A 176 -7.50 22.23 -9.30
N ILE A 177 -8.37 21.23 -9.44
CA ILE A 177 -8.34 19.99 -8.66
C ILE A 177 -8.22 18.81 -9.64
N GLY A 178 -7.39 17.81 -9.31
CA GLY A 178 -7.16 16.63 -10.16
C GLY A 178 -8.42 15.85 -10.53
N LYS A 179 -9.47 15.93 -9.70
CA LYS A 179 -10.80 15.36 -10.00
C LYS A 179 -11.45 15.94 -11.27
N THR A 180 -11.16 17.20 -11.61
CA THR A 180 -11.71 17.85 -12.81
C THR A 180 -10.93 17.43 -14.07
N HIS A 181 -9.60 17.40 -13.98
CA HIS A 181 -8.73 16.97 -15.07
C HIS A 181 -7.36 16.53 -14.52
N ALA A 182 -6.76 15.52 -15.15
CA ALA A 182 -5.49 14.93 -14.70
C ALA A 182 -4.31 15.91 -14.64
N LYS A 183 -4.36 17.01 -15.42
CA LYS A 183 -3.34 18.08 -15.41
C LYS A 183 -3.16 18.76 -14.06
N TRP A 184 -4.18 18.71 -13.20
CA TRP A 184 -4.12 19.25 -11.85
C TRP A 184 -3.75 18.19 -10.79
N SER A 185 -3.33 16.98 -11.20
CA SER A 185 -2.79 16.00 -10.26
C SER A 185 -1.43 16.49 -9.73
N PRO A 186 -1.26 16.68 -8.40
CA PRO A 186 0.03 17.10 -7.82
C PRO A 186 1.09 16.01 -7.82
N VAL A 187 0.68 14.75 -7.90
CA VAL A 187 1.57 13.58 -7.83
C VAL A 187 1.52 12.81 -9.13
N ALA A 188 2.66 12.19 -9.46
CA ALA A 188 2.75 11.27 -10.60
C ALA A 188 1.95 9.99 -10.33
N ILE A 189 2.20 9.34 -9.18
CA ILE A 189 1.42 8.20 -8.72
C ILE A 189 1.49 8.16 -7.19
N ALA A 190 0.35 7.96 -6.53
CA ALA A 190 0.29 7.68 -5.10
C ALA A 190 -0.40 6.33 -4.92
N TRP A 191 0.24 5.42 -4.20
CA TRP A 191 -0.29 4.09 -3.96
C TRP A 191 0.15 3.58 -2.59
N TYR A 192 -0.58 2.58 -2.11
CA TYR A 192 -0.23 1.90 -0.88
C TYR A 192 -0.29 0.40 -1.07
N ARG A 193 0.46 -0.31 -0.25
CA ARG A 193 0.35 -1.77 -0.11
C ARG A 193 0.45 -2.16 1.35
N MET A 194 -0.23 -3.23 1.74
CA MET A 194 -0.03 -3.82 3.06
C MET A 194 1.39 -4.39 3.19
N LEU A 195 1.97 -4.32 4.39
CA LEU A 195 3.26 -4.93 4.70
C LEU A 195 3.18 -6.45 4.45
N PRO A 196 4.01 -7.00 3.54
CA PRO A 196 4.11 -8.45 3.36
C PRO A 196 4.78 -9.08 4.59
N GLU A 197 4.22 -10.21 5.02
CA GLU A 197 4.75 -11.06 6.08
C GLU A 197 4.94 -12.45 5.48
N VAL A 198 6.19 -12.94 5.48
CA VAL A 198 6.53 -14.28 4.97
C VAL A 198 6.89 -15.14 6.17
N VAL A 199 6.18 -16.23 6.36
CA VAL A 199 6.37 -17.14 7.49
C VAL A 199 6.78 -18.51 6.97
N LEU A 200 7.88 -19.04 7.50
CA LEU A 200 8.28 -20.43 7.29
C LEU A 200 7.57 -21.28 8.35
N LEU A 201 6.75 -22.23 7.90
CA LEU A 201 6.00 -23.14 8.76
C LEU A 201 6.86 -24.33 9.19
N GLU A 202 7.79 -24.73 8.33
CA GLU A 202 8.73 -25.82 8.54
C GLU A 202 10.17 -25.33 8.35
N ASP A 203 11.12 -26.07 8.93
CA ASP A 203 12.54 -25.79 8.74
C ASP A 203 12.99 -26.27 7.36
N ILE A 204 13.39 -25.31 6.52
CA ILE A 204 13.84 -25.57 5.15
C ILE A 204 15.36 -25.56 5.14
N GLU A 205 15.96 -26.71 4.81
CA GLU A 205 17.38 -26.96 4.93
C GLU A 205 18.03 -27.43 3.62
N TYR A 206 19.34 -27.26 3.53
CA TYR A 206 20.19 -27.76 2.44
C TYR A 206 19.71 -27.30 1.05
N ASP A 207 19.56 -28.23 0.10
CA ASP A 207 19.22 -27.95 -1.30
C ASP A 207 17.89 -27.20 -1.45
N LEU A 208 16.92 -27.46 -0.57
CA LEU A 208 15.63 -26.78 -0.57
C LEU A 208 15.76 -25.30 -0.21
N ALA A 209 16.73 -24.95 0.64
CA ALA A 209 17.00 -23.56 1.00
C ALA A 209 17.61 -22.78 -0.18
N GLU A 210 18.49 -23.42 -0.94
CA GLU A 210 19.07 -22.85 -2.17
C GLU A 210 18.01 -22.71 -3.28
N GLU A 211 17.13 -23.70 -3.42
CA GLU A 211 15.98 -23.64 -4.33
C GLU A 211 15.05 -22.46 -3.95
N LEU A 212 14.71 -22.30 -2.67
CA LEU A 212 13.85 -21.21 -2.21
C LEU A 212 14.47 -19.83 -2.46
N LYS A 213 15.79 -19.70 -2.23
CA LYS A 213 16.53 -18.46 -2.49
C LYS A 213 16.55 -18.13 -3.99
N SER A 214 16.82 -19.11 -4.85
CA SER A 214 16.84 -18.92 -6.31
C SER A 214 15.47 -18.58 -6.90
N LYS A 215 14.37 -19.08 -6.33
CA LYS A 215 13.00 -18.72 -6.73
C LYS A 215 12.63 -17.26 -6.46
N CYS A 216 13.32 -16.59 -5.53
CA CYS A 216 12.97 -15.24 -5.11
C CYS A 216 13.80 -14.17 -5.85
N PRO A 217 13.24 -13.43 -6.82
CA PRO A 217 14.00 -12.45 -7.60
C PRO A 217 14.48 -11.25 -6.76
N VAL A 218 13.82 -10.98 -5.63
CA VAL A 218 14.10 -9.86 -4.73
C VAL A 218 14.95 -10.26 -3.51
N ASN A 219 15.43 -11.50 -3.44
CA ASN A 219 16.30 -12.01 -2.37
C ASN A 219 15.74 -11.73 -0.96
N VAL A 220 14.46 -12.08 -0.75
CA VAL A 220 13.76 -11.98 0.55
C VAL A 220 14.32 -13.00 1.55
N PHE A 221 14.68 -14.18 1.05
CA PHE A 221 15.25 -15.28 1.82
C PHE A 221 16.78 -15.17 1.84
N ASP A 222 17.37 -15.46 2.99
CA ASP A 222 18.80 -15.65 3.14
C ASP A 222 19.10 -17.03 3.72
N ILE A 223 20.36 -17.44 3.71
CA ILE A 223 20.80 -18.75 4.20
C ILE A 223 21.71 -18.53 5.40
N GLU A 224 21.29 -19.03 6.56
CA GLU A 224 22.08 -19.08 7.78
C GLU A 224 22.80 -20.42 7.88
N ASP A 225 24.10 -20.36 8.20
CA ASP A 225 24.94 -21.54 8.41
C ASP A 225 25.01 -21.85 9.92
N LEU A 226 24.34 -22.92 10.36
CA LEU A 226 24.21 -23.29 11.78
C LEU A 226 25.42 -24.09 12.30
N GLY A 227 26.47 -24.25 11.49
CA GLY A 227 27.61 -25.11 11.78
C GLY A 227 27.31 -26.59 11.53
N LYS A 228 28.38 -27.40 11.41
CA LYS A 228 28.32 -28.82 10.95
C LYS A 228 27.76 -29.00 9.52
N GLY A 229 27.84 -27.98 8.67
CA GLY A 229 27.37 -28.03 7.28
C GLY A 229 25.85 -27.93 7.13
N ARG A 230 25.10 -27.61 8.20
CA ARG A 230 23.65 -27.44 8.16
C ARG A 230 23.30 -26.01 7.78
N ARG A 231 22.77 -25.84 6.56
CA ARG A 231 22.28 -24.57 6.02
C ARG A 231 20.77 -24.48 6.15
N ARG A 232 20.25 -23.38 6.69
CA ARG A 232 18.81 -23.14 6.87
C ARG A 232 18.39 -21.83 6.22
N ALA A 233 17.24 -21.82 5.54
CA ALA A 233 16.66 -20.58 5.00
C ALA A 233 16.04 -19.73 6.12
N THR A 234 16.31 -18.43 6.13
CA THR A 234 15.66 -17.44 7.00
C THR A 234 15.10 -16.28 6.19
N VAL A 235 14.08 -15.62 6.74
CA VAL A 235 13.42 -14.48 6.07
C VAL A 235 14.13 -13.19 6.51
N ALA A 236 15.12 -12.74 5.74
CA ALA A 236 15.90 -11.57 6.09
C ALA A 236 15.16 -10.25 5.78
N ARG A 237 14.47 -10.17 4.63
CA ARG A 237 13.89 -8.91 4.13
C ARG A 237 12.44 -9.07 3.67
N PRO A 238 11.47 -9.25 4.59
CA PRO A 238 10.07 -9.46 4.22
C PRO A 238 9.48 -8.25 3.49
N ARG A 239 9.83 -7.01 3.88
CA ARG A 239 9.35 -5.76 3.25
C ARG A 239 9.58 -5.69 1.75
N ALA A 240 10.69 -6.24 1.26
CA ALA A 240 11.06 -6.24 -0.16
C ALA A 240 10.22 -7.20 -1.02
N CYS A 241 9.44 -8.09 -0.39
CA CYS A 241 8.63 -9.06 -1.10
C CYS A 241 7.58 -8.37 -1.98
N THR A 242 7.61 -8.66 -3.28
CA THR A 242 6.64 -8.21 -4.29
C THR A 242 5.40 -9.11 -4.37
N LEU A 243 5.39 -10.22 -3.62
CA LEU A 243 4.33 -11.25 -3.64
C LEU A 243 4.10 -11.85 -5.02
N CYS A 244 5.18 -12.19 -5.73
CA CYS A 244 5.14 -12.93 -6.99
C CYS A 244 4.57 -14.36 -6.89
N ARG A 245 4.39 -14.88 -5.66
CA ARG A 245 3.89 -16.24 -5.34
C ARG A 245 4.76 -17.41 -5.85
N GLU A 246 5.98 -17.16 -6.31
CA GLU A 246 6.85 -18.23 -6.81
C GLU A 246 7.32 -19.18 -5.70
N CYS A 247 7.50 -18.67 -4.48
CA CYS A 247 7.89 -19.47 -3.32
C CYS A 247 6.82 -20.45 -2.83
N ILE A 248 5.57 -20.28 -3.25
CA ILE A 248 4.47 -21.23 -2.96
C ILE A 248 4.07 -22.02 -4.21
N ARG A 249 4.79 -21.84 -5.33
CA ARG A 249 4.52 -22.55 -6.58
C ARG A 249 5.21 -23.91 -6.56
N GLY A 250 4.43 -24.95 -6.84
CA GLY A 250 4.87 -26.35 -6.85
C GLY A 250 4.15 -27.17 -5.78
N ASP A 251 4.31 -28.48 -5.84
CA ASP A 251 3.73 -29.37 -4.84
C ASP A 251 4.52 -29.25 -3.52
N ASP A 252 3.82 -29.36 -2.39
CA ASP A 252 4.32 -29.24 -1.00
C ASP A 252 4.81 -27.86 -0.51
N TRP A 253 5.10 -26.90 -1.38
CA TRP A 253 5.58 -25.56 -0.95
C TRP A 253 4.55 -24.78 -0.12
N GLU A 254 3.25 -25.00 -0.32
CA GLU A 254 2.17 -24.39 0.47
C GLU A 254 2.20 -24.79 1.95
N LYS A 255 2.71 -25.99 2.27
CA LYS A 255 2.83 -26.45 3.66
C LYS A 255 4.06 -25.87 4.35
N ARG A 256 5.05 -25.42 3.58
CA ARG A 256 6.35 -24.94 4.08
C ARG A 256 6.42 -23.43 4.21
N VAL A 257 5.79 -22.70 3.29
CA VAL A 257 5.85 -21.24 3.23
C VAL A 257 4.45 -20.66 3.21
N ALA A 258 4.15 -19.82 4.19
CA ALA A 258 2.92 -19.03 4.24
C ALA A 258 3.20 -17.57 3.88
N LEU A 259 2.57 -17.10 2.81
CA LEU A 259 2.56 -15.68 2.44
C LEU A 259 1.35 -14.99 3.05
N ARG A 260 1.60 -13.89 3.76
CA ARG A 260 0.58 -13.10 4.46
C ARG A 260 0.80 -11.62 4.22
N ARG A 261 -0.23 -10.82 4.49
CA ARG A 261 -0.16 -9.36 4.58
C ARG A 261 -0.73 -8.92 5.93
N VAL A 262 -0.09 -7.95 6.55
CA VAL A 262 -0.57 -7.33 7.80
C VAL A 262 -1.67 -6.34 7.48
N LYS A 263 -2.89 -6.55 8.02
CA LYS A 263 -4.05 -5.69 7.71
C LYS A 263 -3.93 -4.26 8.23
N ASP A 264 -3.19 -4.07 9.32
CA ASP A 264 -3.09 -2.79 10.02
C ASP A 264 -1.75 -2.06 9.74
N HIS A 265 -0.99 -2.47 8.74
CA HIS A 265 0.29 -1.86 8.38
C HIS A 265 0.34 -1.60 6.87
N PHE A 266 0.34 -0.33 6.50
CA PHE A 266 0.42 0.12 5.10
C PHE A 266 1.75 0.79 4.82
N ILE A 267 2.34 0.43 3.70
CA ILE A 267 3.48 1.11 3.09
C ILE A 267 2.91 2.02 2.01
N CYS A 268 3.08 3.32 2.17
CA CYS A 268 2.60 4.35 1.25
C CYS A 268 3.78 4.94 0.48
N LYS A 269 3.58 5.15 -0.82
CA LYS A 269 4.54 5.79 -1.72
C LYS A 269 3.84 6.72 -2.69
#